data_AF-A0ABD4ZCN2-F1
#
_entry.id   AF-A0ABD4ZCN2-F1
#
_cell.length_a   1.000
_cell.length_b   1.000
_cell.length_c   1.000
_cell.angle_alpha   90.00
_cell.angle_beta   90.00
_cell.angle_gamma   90.00
#
_symmetry.space_group_name_H-M   'P 1'
#
loop_
_entity.id
_entity.type
_entity.pdbx_description
1 polymer ?
#
loop_
_entity_poly.entity_id
_entity_poly.type
_entity_poly.pdbx_seq_one_letter_code
_entity_poly.pdbx_strand_id
1 'polypeptide(L)'
;MTINGLHSFKDLGLVPTLKPHVNLPSPRFSYLEVPGRLGSFDLTESLAGEVLYEMREGSFEFIVADKGVWQKAYERLKRDVHGLKTTLVLDSESSFYYQGRVWVSDFKSDKNYETITLNYRLNPYKHRVLDIKTGGVYTLKNVQVKDKKEIRLTRDFDMTLIPEFTNKTLNTISVDFKGKTYSLKQGVSRFPELRTRENNMTLTFQGTGTLDISYLRGWL
;
A
#
# COMPACT_ATOMS: atom_id res chain seq x y z
N MET A 1 -16.23 9.47 2.80
CA MET A 1 -14.79 9.20 2.60
C MET A 1 -13.98 10.38 3.08
N THR A 2 -12.72 10.16 3.42
CA THR A 2 -11.78 11.19 3.87
C THR A 2 -10.59 11.26 2.93
N ILE A 3 -10.30 12.46 2.42
CA ILE A 3 -9.21 12.76 1.48
C ILE A 3 -8.28 13.76 2.17
N ASN A 4 -7.04 13.38 2.47
CA ASN A 4 -6.10 14.23 3.21
C ASN A 4 -6.65 14.81 4.53
N GLY A 5 -7.46 14.02 5.23
CA GLY A 5 -8.11 14.44 6.48
C GLY A 5 -9.41 15.23 6.29
N LEU A 6 -9.75 15.64 5.07
CA LEU A 6 -11.01 16.31 4.74
C LEU A 6 -12.09 15.27 4.40
N HIS A 7 -13.15 15.23 5.18
CA HIS A 7 -14.29 14.38 4.92
C HIS A 7 -15.18 14.98 3.82
N SER A 8 -15.33 14.24 2.71
CA SER A 8 -16.18 14.58 1.55
C SER A 8 -17.51 15.26 1.92
N PHE A 9 -18.34 14.63 2.75
CA PHE A 9 -19.60 15.26 3.18
C PHE A 9 -19.42 16.36 4.24
N LYS A 10 -18.85 16.02 5.42
CA LYS A 10 -18.80 16.94 6.57
C LYS A 10 -18.00 18.22 6.32
N ASP A 11 -16.87 18.14 5.61
CA ASP A 11 -15.94 19.27 5.43
C ASP A 11 -16.08 19.96 4.07
N LEU A 12 -16.59 19.24 3.05
CA LEU A 12 -16.69 19.74 1.68
C LEU A 12 -18.14 19.81 1.17
N GLY A 13 -19.13 19.29 1.91
CA GLY A 13 -20.54 19.27 1.47
C GLY A 13 -20.80 18.41 0.24
N LEU A 14 -19.91 17.45 -0.05
CA LEU A 14 -19.97 16.59 -1.22
C LEU A 14 -20.66 15.28 -0.88
N VAL A 15 -21.77 15.00 -1.54
CA VAL A 15 -22.54 13.76 -1.43
C VAL A 15 -22.15 12.85 -2.58
N PRO A 16 -21.56 11.67 -2.34
CA PRO A 16 -21.17 10.79 -3.43
C PRO A 16 -22.42 10.24 -4.15
N THR A 17 -22.39 10.18 -5.48
CA THR A 17 -23.51 9.68 -6.29
C THR A 17 -23.74 8.19 -6.11
N LEU A 18 -22.66 7.45 -5.86
CA LEU A 18 -22.64 6.03 -5.54
C LEU A 18 -21.81 5.78 -4.29
N LYS A 19 -22.01 4.63 -3.64
CA LYS A 19 -21.14 4.21 -2.55
C LYS A 19 -19.68 4.21 -3.04
N PRO A 20 -18.79 5.01 -2.44
CA PRO A 20 -17.44 5.10 -2.97
C PRO A 20 -16.69 3.78 -2.83
N HIS A 21 -16.08 3.35 -3.93
CA HIS A 21 -15.23 2.17 -3.99
C HIS A 21 -13.97 2.50 -4.80
N VAL A 22 -12.85 1.91 -4.41
CA VAL A 22 -11.60 2.00 -5.18
C VAL A 22 -11.49 0.73 -6.01
N ASN A 23 -11.22 0.87 -7.30
CA ASN A 23 -11.04 -0.26 -8.22
C ASN A 23 -9.88 -1.15 -7.78
N LEU A 24 -9.95 -2.44 -8.13
CA LEU A 24 -8.80 -3.33 -8.03
C LEU A 24 -7.69 -2.84 -8.97
N PRO A 25 -6.41 -3.01 -8.61
CA PRO A 25 -5.33 -2.68 -9.52
C PRO A 25 -5.27 -3.72 -10.64
N SER A 26 -5.04 -3.26 -11.86
CA SER A 26 -4.92 -4.17 -13.01
C SER A 26 -3.65 -5.03 -12.86
N PRO A 27 -3.73 -6.36 -13.07
CA PRO A 27 -2.55 -7.20 -13.11
C PRO A 27 -1.66 -6.84 -14.31
N ARG A 28 -0.34 -6.91 -14.11
CA ARG A 28 0.68 -6.68 -15.16
C ARG A 28 1.02 -7.99 -15.83
N PHE A 29 0.37 -8.28 -16.95
CA PHE A 29 0.69 -9.47 -17.75
C PHE A 29 1.86 -9.22 -18.71
N SER A 30 2.64 -10.27 -18.98
CA SER A 30 3.73 -10.25 -19.96
C SER A 30 3.65 -11.50 -20.81
N TYR A 31 3.46 -11.34 -22.11
CA TYR A 31 3.33 -12.43 -23.07
C TYR A 31 4.38 -12.31 -24.18
N LEU A 32 5.06 -13.41 -24.48
CA LEU A 32 6.00 -13.50 -25.60
C LEU A 32 5.36 -14.28 -26.75
N GLU A 33 5.08 -13.56 -27.84
CA GLU A 33 4.62 -14.15 -29.09
C GLU A 33 5.81 -14.68 -29.91
N VAL A 34 5.68 -15.89 -30.45
CA VAL A 34 6.72 -16.52 -31.27
C VAL A 34 6.14 -16.87 -32.65
N PRO A 35 6.71 -16.34 -33.75
CA PRO A 35 6.25 -16.67 -35.09
C PRO A 35 6.21 -18.18 -35.34
N GLY A 36 5.12 -18.66 -35.96
CA GLY A 36 4.92 -20.08 -36.27
C GLY A 36 4.37 -20.93 -35.11
N ARG A 37 4.11 -20.32 -33.94
CA ARG A 37 3.45 -20.98 -32.80
C ARG A 37 2.01 -20.48 -32.66
N LEU A 38 1.11 -21.39 -32.28
CA LEU A 38 -0.22 -21.01 -31.81
C LEU A 38 -0.15 -20.61 -30.34
N GLY A 39 -0.49 -19.36 -30.04
CA GLY A 39 -0.50 -18.79 -28.70
C GLY A 39 0.87 -18.33 -28.18
N SER A 40 0.83 -17.43 -27.20
CA SER A 40 2.01 -16.86 -26.54
C SER A 40 2.55 -17.72 -25.40
N PHE A 41 3.81 -17.49 -25.04
CA PHE A 41 4.35 -17.88 -23.75
C PHE A 41 4.00 -16.84 -22.70
N ASP A 42 3.43 -17.27 -21.57
CA ASP A 42 3.19 -16.41 -20.41
C ASP A 42 4.49 -16.24 -19.60
N LEU A 43 4.99 -15.01 -19.56
CA LEU A 43 6.19 -14.60 -18.83
C LEU A 43 5.85 -13.72 -17.61
N THR A 44 4.57 -13.58 -17.25
CA THR A 44 4.08 -12.66 -16.22
C THR A 44 4.85 -12.77 -14.91
N GLU A 45 5.12 -13.99 -14.45
CA GLU A 45 5.76 -14.25 -13.15
C GLU A 45 7.26 -14.59 -13.29
N SER A 46 7.80 -14.58 -14.51
CA SER A 46 9.13 -15.13 -14.82
C SER A 46 10.28 -14.41 -14.08
N LEU A 47 10.19 -13.08 -13.94
CA LEU A 47 11.22 -12.27 -13.27
C LEU A 47 10.95 -12.07 -11.77
N ALA A 48 9.71 -11.74 -11.41
CA ALA A 48 9.37 -11.36 -10.03
C ALA A 48 8.99 -12.57 -9.15
N GLY A 49 8.68 -13.72 -9.76
CA GLY A 49 8.13 -14.90 -9.09
C GLY A 49 6.71 -14.72 -8.59
N GLU A 50 6.01 -13.68 -9.05
CA GLU A 50 4.67 -13.29 -8.62
C GLU A 50 4.03 -12.36 -9.66
N VAL A 51 2.69 -12.32 -9.70
CA VAL A 51 1.95 -11.29 -10.45
C VAL A 51 2.17 -9.92 -9.81
N LEU A 52 2.65 -8.96 -10.61
CA LEU A 52 2.73 -7.55 -10.26
C LEU A 52 1.49 -6.81 -10.71
N TYR A 53 1.27 -5.61 -10.16
CA TYR A 53 0.05 -4.84 -10.39
C TYR A 53 0.37 -3.41 -10.80
N GLU A 54 -0.49 -2.85 -11.66
CA GLU A 54 -0.51 -1.44 -11.99
C GLU A 54 -1.05 -0.58 -10.85
N MET A 55 -0.94 0.75 -11.00
CA MET A 55 -1.65 1.66 -10.11
C MET A 55 -3.16 1.52 -10.29
N ARG A 56 -3.92 1.75 -9.23
CA ARG A 56 -5.39 1.78 -9.27
C ARG A 56 -5.83 3.10 -9.87
N GLU A 57 -6.67 3.05 -10.88
CA GLU A 57 -7.23 4.23 -11.53
C GLU A 57 -8.76 4.16 -11.55
N GLY A 58 -9.39 5.32 -11.46
CA GLY A 58 -10.83 5.46 -11.46
C GLY A 58 -11.25 6.86 -11.05
N SER A 59 -12.54 7.00 -10.74
CA SER A 59 -13.12 8.28 -10.35
C SER A 59 -14.17 8.14 -9.27
N PHE A 60 -14.39 9.24 -8.57
CA PHE A 60 -15.51 9.44 -7.66
C PHE A 60 -16.31 10.63 -8.14
N GLU A 61 -17.61 10.45 -8.29
CA GLU A 61 -18.51 11.53 -8.64
C GLU A 61 -19.33 11.94 -7.41
N PHE A 62 -19.47 13.25 -7.22
CA PHE A 62 -20.20 13.84 -6.12
C PHE A 62 -21.21 14.86 -6.62
N ILE A 63 -22.36 14.92 -5.96
CA ILE A 63 -23.31 16.02 -6.02
C ILE A 63 -23.01 16.96 -4.85
N VAL A 64 -23.15 18.27 -5.08
CA VAL A 64 -22.97 19.27 -4.03
C VAL A 64 -24.28 19.54 -3.32
N ALA A 65 -24.26 19.46 -1.99
CA ALA A 65 -25.47 19.55 -1.17
C ALA A 65 -26.17 20.92 -1.24
N ASP A 66 -25.41 21.99 -1.47
CA ASP A 66 -25.92 23.37 -1.57
C ASP A 66 -25.04 24.20 -2.52
N LYS A 67 -25.67 24.98 -3.41
CA LYS A 67 -25.03 25.90 -4.36
C LYS A 67 -24.09 26.91 -3.67
N GLY A 68 -24.37 27.31 -2.42
CA GLY A 68 -23.50 28.19 -1.64
C GLY A 68 -22.20 27.54 -1.14
N VAL A 69 -22.17 26.20 -1.08
CA VAL A 69 -21.02 25.40 -0.60
C VAL A 69 -20.07 25.04 -1.74
N TRP A 70 -20.59 24.99 -2.96
CA TRP A 70 -19.88 24.68 -4.21
C TRP A 70 -18.52 25.37 -4.37
N GLN A 71 -18.50 26.70 -4.35
CA GLN A 71 -17.25 27.46 -4.56
C GLN A 71 -16.22 27.19 -3.46
N LYS A 72 -16.67 27.07 -2.21
CA LYS A 72 -15.80 26.78 -1.06
C LYS A 72 -15.21 25.37 -1.15
N ALA A 73 -16.03 24.39 -1.55
CA ALA A 73 -15.59 23.02 -1.75
C ALA A 73 -14.56 22.92 -2.88
N TYR A 74 -14.82 23.59 -4.00
CA TYR A 74 -13.91 23.64 -5.14
C TYR A 74 -12.56 24.26 -4.78
N GLU A 75 -12.54 25.42 -4.11
CA GLU A 75 -11.29 26.07 -3.68
C GLU A 75 -10.52 25.21 -2.68
N ARG A 76 -11.20 24.53 -1.74
CA ARG A 76 -10.56 23.56 -0.84
C ARG A 76 -9.96 22.38 -1.60
N LEU A 77 -10.69 21.79 -2.55
CA LEU A 77 -10.19 20.70 -3.37
C LEU A 77 -8.98 21.13 -4.21
N LYS A 78 -9.02 22.33 -4.79
CA LYS A 78 -7.91 22.89 -5.57
C LYS A 78 -6.65 23.08 -4.73
N ARG A 79 -6.79 23.53 -3.49
CA ARG A 79 -5.67 23.78 -2.58
C ARG A 79 -5.12 22.51 -1.93
N ASP A 80 -6.00 21.64 -1.43
CA ASP A 80 -5.63 20.57 -0.49
C ASP A 80 -5.61 19.17 -1.14
N VAL A 81 -6.16 19.04 -2.37
CA VAL A 81 -6.30 17.74 -3.06
C VAL A 81 -5.67 17.75 -4.45
N HIS A 82 -5.99 18.72 -5.30
CA HIS A 82 -5.72 18.68 -6.75
C HIS A 82 -4.25 18.38 -7.10
N GLY A 83 -4.00 17.14 -7.53
CA GLY A 83 -2.69 16.66 -7.99
C GLY A 83 -1.69 16.37 -6.88
N LEU A 84 -2.03 16.62 -5.61
CA LEU A 84 -1.14 16.41 -4.47
C LEU A 84 -1.00 14.93 -4.11
N LYS A 85 0.04 14.60 -3.33
CA LYS A 85 0.13 13.28 -2.71
C LYS A 85 -1.01 13.18 -1.69
N THR A 86 -1.82 12.16 -1.83
CA THR A 86 -3.07 12.02 -1.09
C THR A 86 -3.13 10.72 -0.32
N THR A 87 -3.58 10.82 0.93
CA THR A 87 -4.09 9.69 1.71
C THR A 87 -5.61 9.66 1.58
N LEU A 88 -6.14 8.53 1.13
CA LEU A 88 -7.58 8.30 0.97
C LEU A 88 -8.04 7.21 1.94
N VAL A 89 -9.10 7.47 2.71
CA VAL A 89 -9.76 6.49 3.58
C VAL A 89 -11.24 6.43 3.21
N LEU A 90 -11.73 5.23 2.89
CA LEU A 90 -13.14 5.00 2.58
C LEU A 90 -13.91 4.74 3.89
N ASP A 91 -15.13 5.24 3.99
CA ASP A 91 -15.95 5.02 5.20
C ASP A 91 -16.34 3.54 5.33
N SER A 92 -16.49 2.83 4.21
CA SER A 92 -16.77 1.40 4.17
C SER A 92 -15.59 0.51 4.54
N GLU A 93 -14.36 1.03 4.51
CA GLU A 93 -13.12 0.30 4.83
C GLU A 93 -12.21 1.18 5.71
N SER A 94 -12.74 1.71 6.81
CA SER A 94 -12.07 2.70 7.66
C SER A 94 -10.77 2.21 8.33
N SER A 95 -10.53 0.89 8.34
CA SER A 95 -9.28 0.29 8.84
C SER A 95 -8.12 0.40 7.85
N PHE A 96 -8.38 0.76 6.60
CA PHE A 96 -7.39 0.86 5.54
C PHE A 96 -7.29 2.26 4.96
N TYR A 97 -6.11 2.60 4.46
CA TYR A 97 -5.87 3.78 3.67
C TYR A 97 -5.17 3.43 2.36
N TYR A 98 -5.45 4.24 1.35
CA TYR A 98 -4.80 4.22 0.05
C TYR A 98 -3.87 5.44 -0.04
N GLN A 99 -2.76 5.29 -0.77
CA GLN A 99 -1.86 6.39 -1.09
C GLN A 99 -1.76 6.57 -2.59
N GLY A 100 -1.66 7.82 -3.03
CA GLY A 100 -1.41 8.14 -4.42
C GLY A 100 -1.69 9.60 -4.70
N ARG A 101 -2.44 9.86 -5.77
CA ARG A 101 -2.88 11.21 -6.15
C ARG A 101 -4.36 11.20 -6.47
N VAL A 102 -5.01 12.30 -6.12
CA VAL A 102 -6.41 12.59 -6.46
C VAL A 102 -6.45 13.98 -7.09
N TRP A 103 -7.26 14.18 -8.12
CA TRP A 103 -7.42 15.49 -8.73
C TRP A 103 -8.84 15.71 -9.22
N VAL A 104 -9.27 16.97 -9.20
CA VAL A 104 -10.53 17.38 -9.84
C VAL A 104 -10.37 17.21 -11.34
N SER A 105 -11.19 16.35 -11.94
CA SER A 105 -11.15 16.02 -13.38
C SER A 105 -12.27 16.66 -14.17
N ASP A 106 -13.44 16.82 -13.56
CA ASP A 106 -14.60 17.42 -14.20
C ASP A 106 -15.45 18.20 -13.19
N PHE A 107 -16.15 19.20 -13.71
CA PHE A 107 -16.95 20.14 -12.96
C PHE A 107 -18.13 20.59 -13.82
N LYS A 108 -19.33 20.11 -13.46
CA LYS A 108 -20.55 20.37 -14.22
C LYS A 108 -21.56 21.07 -13.35
N SER A 109 -22.18 22.12 -13.89
CA SER A 109 -23.33 22.77 -13.31
C SER A 109 -24.52 22.49 -14.22
N ASP A 110 -25.46 21.68 -13.75
CA ASP A 110 -26.73 21.39 -14.43
C ASP A 110 -27.84 22.27 -13.82
N LYS A 111 -29.01 22.33 -14.47
CA LYS A 111 -30.17 23.11 -14.04
C LYS A 111 -30.61 22.77 -12.60
N ASN A 112 -30.45 21.50 -12.20
CA ASN A 112 -30.97 20.98 -10.94
C ASN A 112 -29.89 20.83 -9.85
N TYR A 113 -28.67 20.44 -10.23
CA TYR A 113 -27.58 20.17 -9.29
C TYR A 113 -26.22 20.35 -9.95
N GLU A 114 -25.20 20.47 -9.10
CA GLU A 114 -23.83 20.64 -9.52
C GLU A 114 -23.03 19.40 -9.14
N THR A 115 -22.16 18.93 -10.04
CA THR A 115 -21.33 17.74 -9.83
C THR A 115 -19.84 18.02 -9.90
N ILE A 116 -19.10 17.34 -9.03
CA ILE A 116 -17.64 17.33 -9.01
C ILE A 116 -17.17 15.91 -9.23
N THR A 117 -16.28 15.71 -10.21
CA THR A 117 -15.61 14.42 -10.40
C THR A 117 -14.17 14.52 -9.93
N LEU A 118 -13.77 13.58 -9.08
CA LEU A 118 -12.40 13.39 -8.63
C LEU A 118 -11.84 12.13 -9.26
N ASN A 119 -10.85 12.27 -10.13
CA ASN A 119 -10.08 11.12 -10.60
C ASN A 119 -8.99 10.77 -9.59
N TYR A 120 -8.61 9.50 -9.53
CA TYR A 120 -7.54 9.03 -8.67
C TYR A 120 -6.56 8.14 -9.42
N ARG A 121 -5.32 8.16 -8.94
CA ARG A 121 -4.26 7.22 -9.29
C ARG A 121 -3.55 6.80 -8.01
N LEU A 122 -3.88 5.61 -7.51
CA LEU A 122 -3.46 5.10 -6.20
C LEU A 122 -2.49 3.94 -6.34
N ASN A 123 -1.64 3.74 -5.35
CA ASN A 123 -0.76 2.59 -5.25
C ASN A 123 -1.58 1.28 -5.29
N PRO A 124 -1.00 0.18 -5.81
CA PRO A 124 -1.71 -1.10 -5.94
C PRO A 124 -2.21 -1.64 -4.61
N TYR A 125 -1.43 -1.50 -3.53
CA TYR A 125 -1.81 -2.01 -2.22
C TYR A 125 -2.34 -0.90 -1.30
N LYS A 126 -3.37 -1.25 -0.51
CA LYS A 126 -3.83 -0.46 0.64
C LYS A 126 -3.13 -0.92 1.90
N HIS A 127 -3.00 -0.03 2.88
CA HIS A 127 -2.27 -0.28 4.13
C HIS A 127 -3.18 -0.01 5.34
N ARG A 128 -2.89 -0.62 6.49
CA ARG A 128 -3.68 -0.38 7.70
C ARG A 128 -3.46 1.03 8.23
N VAL A 129 -4.54 1.72 8.61
CA VAL A 129 -4.48 3.08 9.20
C VAL A 129 -3.57 3.15 10.42
N LEU A 130 -3.46 2.07 11.20
CA LEU A 130 -2.52 1.98 12.33
C LEU A 130 -1.05 2.21 11.93
N ASP A 131 -0.69 1.87 10.70
CA ASP A 131 0.67 1.99 10.15
C ASP A 131 0.84 3.25 9.28
N ILE A 132 -0.11 4.19 9.29
CA ILE A 132 -0.08 5.37 8.40
C ILE A 132 1.17 6.23 8.59
N LYS A 133 1.63 6.36 9.84
CA LYS A 133 2.83 7.15 10.19
C LYS A 133 4.12 6.52 9.68
N THR A 134 4.13 5.20 9.52
CA THR A 134 5.28 4.42 9.02
C THR A 134 5.13 4.05 7.56
N GLY A 135 4.08 4.53 6.87
CA GLY A 135 3.82 4.22 5.47
C GLY A 135 3.49 2.74 5.22
N GLY A 136 2.85 2.07 6.19
CA GLY A 136 2.45 0.66 6.07
C GLY A 136 3.46 -0.34 6.62
N VAL A 137 4.57 0.15 7.19
CA VAL A 137 5.60 -0.70 7.79
C VAL A 137 5.20 -1.09 9.20
N TYR A 138 5.14 -2.40 9.46
CA TYR A 138 4.99 -2.97 10.78
C TYR A 138 6.34 -3.39 11.33
N THR A 139 6.60 -3.13 12.62
CA THR A 139 7.88 -3.41 13.26
C THR A 139 7.69 -4.20 14.56
N LEU A 140 8.31 -5.37 14.63
CA LEU A 140 8.56 -6.08 15.88
C LEU A 140 9.78 -5.44 16.56
N LYS A 141 9.55 -4.67 17.62
CA LYS A 141 10.59 -3.91 18.31
C LYS A 141 11.29 -4.72 19.39
N ASN A 142 12.58 -4.45 19.57
CA ASN A 142 13.42 -4.91 20.67
C ASN A 142 13.42 -6.43 20.83
N VAL A 143 13.48 -7.15 19.71
CA VAL A 143 13.64 -8.58 19.67
C VAL A 143 15.00 -8.95 20.27
N GLN A 144 14.97 -9.53 21.47
CA GLN A 144 16.16 -10.06 22.14
C GLN A 144 16.52 -11.43 21.58
N VAL A 145 17.74 -11.58 21.06
CA VAL A 145 18.31 -12.87 20.63
C VAL A 145 19.40 -13.24 21.63
N LYS A 146 19.37 -14.48 22.12
CA LYS A 146 20.40 -15.07 22.97
C LYS A 146 20.64 -16.50 22.49
N ASP A 147 21.88 -16.81 22.16
CA ASP A 147 22.36 -18.08 21.59
C ASP A 147 21.65 -18.47 20.29
N LYS A 148 20.40 -18.92 20.38
CA LYS A 148 19.51 -19.26 19.26
C LYS A 148 18.10 -18.81 19.57
N LYS A 149 17.45 -18.13 18.63
CA LYS A 149 16.04 -17.75 18.74
C LYS A 149 15.31 -17.94 17.43
N GLU A 150 14.19 -18.64 17.48
CA GLU A 150 13.29 -18.76 16.35
C GLU A 150 12.18 -17.71 16.44
N ILE A 151 11.86 -17.09 15.30
CA ILE A 151 10.77 -16.11 15.18
C ILE A 151 9.96 -16.45 13.96
N ARG A 152 8.65 -16.52 14.16
CA ARG A 152 7.67 -16.74 13.09
C ARG A 152 7.00 -15.41 12.75
N LEU A 153 7.11 -15.00 11.49
CA LEU A 153 6.35 -13.89 10.93
C LEU A 153 5.14 -14.47 10.19
N THR A 154 3.94 -14.07 10.58
CA THR A 154 2.70 -14.50 9.92
C THR A 154 2.35 -13.50 8.83
N ARG A 155 2.06 -13.99 7.62
CA ARG A 155 1.64 -13.18 6.47
C ARG A 155 0.10 -13.18 6.40
N ASP A 156 -0.52 -12.16 7.01
CA ASP A 156 -1.97 -11.89 7.00
C ASP A 156 -2.38 -10.79 6.00
N PHE A 157 -1.52 -10.54 5.01
CA PHE A 157 -1.62 -9.48 3.99
C PHE A 157 -1.28 -10.05 2.61
N ASP A 158 -1.49 -9.30 1.52
CA ASP A 158 -1.35 -9.80 0.13
C ASP A 158 0.05 -9.60 -0.46
N MET A 159 0.76 -8.56 -0.04
CA MET A 159 2.15 -8.32 -0.47
C MET A 159 3.07 -9.50 -0.11
N THR A 160 4.13 -9.69 -0.92
CA THR A 160 5.26 -10.55 -0.53
C THR A 160 5.86 -10.03 0.77
N LEU A 161 6.07 -10.94 1.72
CA LEU A 161 6.74 -10.63 2.98
C LEU A 161 8.25 -10.55 2.74
N ILE A 162 8.83 -9.36 2.96
CA ILE A 162 10.26 -9.09 2.88
C ILE A 162 10.65 -8.33 4.16
N PRO A 163 11.42 -8.93 5.08
CA PRO A 163 11.86 -8.29 6.29
C PRO A 163 13.08 -7.39 6.06
N GLU A 164 13.13 -6.33 6.84
CA GLU A 164 14.29 -5.49 7.08
C GLU A 164 14.68 -5.64 8.54
N PHE A 165 15.99 -5.78 8.80
CA PHE A 165 16.51 -5.98 10.15
C PHE A 165 17.30 -4.76 10.58
N THR A 166 17.00 -4.25 11.77
CA THR A 166 17.80 -3.18 12.40
C THR A 166 18.46 -3.73 13.64
N ASN A 167 19.74 -4.10 13.54
CA ASN A 167 20.52 -4.56 14.68
C ASN A 167 20.97 -3.34 15.52
N LYS A 168 20.53 -3.31 16.78
CA LYS A 168 20.81 -2.22 17.73
C LYS A 168 22.10 -2.44 18.53
N THR A 169 22.76 -3.57 18.33
CA THR A 169 23.97 -3.98 19.06
C THR A 169 25.19 -4.04 18.16
N LEU A 170 26.38 -3.90 18.74
CA LEU A 170 27.65 -4.00 18.01
C LEU A 170 27.97 -5.42 17.53
N ASN A 171 27.45 -6.43 18.24
CA ASN A 171 27.64 -7.83 17.89
C ASN A 171 26.95 -8.15 16.57
N THR A 172 27.58 -9.00 15.77
CA THR A 172 26.94 -9.55 14.57
C THR A 172 25.98 -10.67 14.99
N ILE A 173 24.73 -10.56 14.55
CA ILE A 173 23.72 -11.62 14.67
C ILE A 173 23.60 -12.28 13.30
N SER A 174 23.43 -13.60 13.23
CA SER A 174 23.11 -14.27 11.97
C SER A 174 21.62 -14.64 11.94
N VAL A 175 21.04 -14.68 10.73
CA VAL A 175 19.69 -15.16 10.50
C VAL A 175 19.72 -16.24 9.41
N ASP A 176 19.17 -17.41 9.71
CA ASP A 176 18.92 -18.47 8.75
C ASP A 176 17.49 -18.39 8.22
N PHE A 177 17.36 -18.54 6.90
CA PHE A 177 16.10 -18.72 6.21
C PHE A 177 16.27 -19.71 5.06
N LYS A 178 15.50 -20.81 5.09
CA LYS A 178 15.55 -21.89 4.09
C LYS A 178 16.97 -22.45 3.87
N GLY A 179 17.76 -22.56 4.95
CA GLY A 179 19.12 -23.10 4.92
C GLY A 179 20.20 -22.13 4.39
N LYS A 180 19.84 -20.86 4.15
CA LYS A 180 20.79 -19.79 3.83
C LYS A 180 20.94 -18.86 5.04
N THR A 181 22.19 -18.60 5.40
CA THR A 181 22.55 -17.74 6.52
C THR A 181 22.99 -16.35 6.05
N TYR A 182 22.46 -15.31 6.70
CA TYR A 182 22.77 -13.91 6.44
C TYR A 182 23.33 -13.25 7.69
N SER A 183 24.32 -12.38 7.53
CA SER A 183 24.98 -11.67 8.64
C SER A 183 24.38 -10.28 8.85
N LEU A 184 23.90 -10.01 10.07
CA LEU A 184 23.29 -8.76 10.50
C LEU A 184 24.31 -7.98 11.35
N LYS A 185 25.08 -7.10 10.70
CA LYS A 185 25.94 -6.14 11.40
C LYS A 185 25.10 -5.05 12.06
N GLN A 186 25.70 -4.25 12.94
CA GLN A 186 25.03 -3.09 13.54
C GLN A 186 24.43 -2.19 12.43
N GLY A 187 23.21 -1.72 12.66
CA GLY A 187 22.47 -0.89 11.72
C GLY A 187 21.46 -1.69 10.90
N VAL A 188 21.11 -1.15 9.72
CA VAL A 188 20.05 -1.68 8.86
C VAL A 188 20.63 -2.70 7.88
N SER A 189 20.00 -3.86 7.77
CA SER A 189 20.32 -4.93 6.83
C SER A 189 19.06 -5.36 6.09
N ARG A 190 19.13 -5.46 4.75
CA ARG A 190 18.03 -5.86 3.89
C ARG A 190 18.52 -6.86 2.85
N PHE A 191 17.77 -7.95 2.69
CA PHE A 191 18.09 -9.05 1.78
C PHE A 191 16.86 -9.36 0.92
N PRO A 192 16.79 -8.88 -0.33
CA PRO A 192 15.64 -9.11 -1.22
C PRO A 192 15.31 -10.60 -1.43
N GLU A 193 16.30 -11.48 -1.36
CA GLU A 193 16.20 -12.93 -1.44
C GLU A 193 15.51 -13.56 -0.23
N LEU A 194 15.49 -12.86 0.91
CA LEU A 194 14.89 -13.30 2.16
C LEU A 194 13.39 -12.94 2.12
N ARG A 195 12.66 -13.56 1.19
CA ARG A 195 11.26 -13.23 0.87
C ARG A 195 10.36 -14.45 0.82
N THR A 196 9.07 -14.27 1.08
CA THR A 196 8.07 -15.36 0.93
C THR A 196 6.65 -14.87 0.65
N ARG A 197 5.92 -15.68 -0.13
CA ARG A 197 4.46 -15.60 -0.33
C ARG A 197 3.71 -16.64 0.51
N GLU A 198 4.42 -17.53 1.20
CA GLU A 198 3.83 -18.49 2.13
C GLU A 198 3.19 -17.76 3.32
N ASN A 199 2.20 -18.41 3.95
CA ASN A 199 1.48 -17.80 5.08
C ASN A 199 2.38 -17.53 6.30
N ASN A 200 3.54 -18.19 6.37
CA ASN A 200 4.45 -18.06 7.51
C ASN A 200 5.90 -18.04 7.05
N MET A 201 6.69 -17.18 7.67
CA MET A 201 8.13 -17.10 7.52
C MET A 201 8.78 -17.45 8.85
N THR A 202 9.51 -18.56 8.91
CA THR A 202 10.32 -18.90 10.08
C THR A 202 11.74 -18.40 9.87
N LEU A 203 12.21 -17.57 10.80
CA LEU A 203 13.56 -17.04 10.85
C LEU A 203 14.28 -17.60 12.07
N THR A 204 15.46 -18.18 11.88
CA THR A 204 16.26 -18.69 12.98
C THR A 204 17.47 -17.79 13.19
N PHE A 205 17.46 -17.01 14.26
CA PHE A 205 18.55 -16.13 14.64
C PHE A 205 19.57 -16.87 15.50
N GLN A 206 20.85 -16.56 15.33
CA GLN A 206 21.93 -17.02 16.20
C GLN A 206 22.84 -15.85 16.62
N GLY A 207 23.36 -15.95 17.84
CA GLY A 207 24.18 -14.91 18.47
C GLY A 207 23.46 -14.20 19.62
N THR A 208 24.02 -13.08 20.07
CA THR A 208 23.50 -12.33 21.22
C THR A 208 23.39 -10.84 20.90
N GLY A 209 22.18 -10.31 20.98
CA GLY A 209 21.91 -8.91 20.72
C GLY A 209 20.43 -8.55 20.68
N THR A 210 20.15 -7.30 20.34
CA THR A 210 18.79 -6.77 20.21
C THR A 210 18.59 -6.25 18.79
N LEU A 211 17.48 -6.62 18.16
CA LEU A 211 17.13 -6.17 16.81
C LEU A 211 15.67 -5.76 16.68
N ASP A 212 15.36 -4.93 15.70
CA ASP A 212 14.00 -4.71 15.22
C ASP A 212 13.80 -5.45 13.89
N ILE A 213 12.63 -6.06 13.71
CA ILE A 213 12.24 -6.70 12.44
C ILE A 213 11.08 -5.89 11.87
N SER A 214 11.31 -5.27 10.72
CA SER A 214 10.31 -4.44 10.03
C SER A 214 9.91 -5.09 8.72
N TYR A 215 8.64 -4.99 8.34
CA TYR A 215 8.18 -5.41 7.01
C TYR A 215 6.98 -4.60 6.56
N LEU A 216 6.89 -4.36 5.25
CA LEU A 216 5.78 -3.64 4.64
C LEU A 216 4.57 -4.58 4.50
N ARG A 217 3.41 -4.16 5.01
CA ARG A 217 2.15 -4.91 4.90
C ARG A 217 1.20 -4.18 3.95
N GLY A 218 0.66 -4.89 2.97
CA GLY A 218 -0.31 -4.31 2.03
C GLY A 218 -1.32 -5.33 1.55
N TRP A 219 -2.54 -4.87 1.34
CA TRP A 219 -3.71 -5.64 0.89
C TRP A 219 -4.16 -5.16 -0.48
N LEU A 220 -4.71 -6.06 -1.30
CA LEU A 220 -5.36 -5.71 -2.57
C LEU A 220 -6.80 -5.20 -2.36
#